data_AF-A0A662EBS9-F1
#
_entry.id   AF-A0A662EBS9-F1
#
_cell.length_a   1.000
_cell.length_b   1.000
_cell.length_c   1.000
_cell.angle_alpha   90.00
_cell.angle_beta   90.00
_cell.angle_gamma   90.00
#
_symmetry.space_group_name_H-M   'P 1'
#
loop_
_entity.id
_entity.type
_entity.pdbx_description
1 polymer ?
#
loop_
_entity_poly.entity_id
_entity_poly.type
_entity_poly.pdbx_seq_one_letter_code
_entity_poly.pdbx_strand_id
1 'polypeptide(L)'
;MSVAKELHGLIDDILSDEPQRALAAYRRLADDQLPWLERRAVLLARGDDISWAAIARLLRKSRQAVHQRFSRPFSAKELTPVPRRQFLQEQDALHYSRLGADIARDRFVDEAGDDGSLVPW
;
A
#
# COMPACT_ATOMS: atom_id res chain seq x y z
N MET A 1 -4.78 -16.64 -11.10
CA MET A 1 -5.79 -15.77 -10.47
C MET A 1 -5.75 -14.42 -11.20
N SER A 2 -6.89 -13.81 -11.54
CA SER A 2 -6.88 -12.51 -12.25
C SER A 2 -6.42 -11.38 -11.33
N VAL A 3 -5.66 -10.43 -11.85
CA VAL A 3 -5.16 -9.24 -11.14
C VAL A 3 -6.31 -8.41 -10.56
N ALA A 4 -7.43 -8.31 -11.27
CA ALA A 4 -8.62 -7.61 -10.79
C ALA A 4 -9.19 -8.28 -9.53
N LYS A 5 -9.23 -9.62 -9.49
CA LYS A 5 -9.69 -10.38 -8.31
C LYS A 5 -8.76 -10.15 -7.12
N GLU A 6 -7.45 -10.05 -7.37
CA GLU A 6 -6.48 -9.75 -6.32
C GLU A 6 -6.64 -8.34 -5.75
N LEU A 7 -6.86 -7.34 -6.61
CA LEU A 7 -7.11 -5.96 -6.18
C LEU A 7 -8.40 -5.85 -5.37
N HIS A 8 -9.47 -6.53 -5.77
CA HIS A 8 -10.70 -6.59 -4.97
C HIS A 8 -10.43 -7.19 -3.59
N GLY A 9 -9.67 -8.29 -3.50
CA GLY A 9 -9.31 -8.87 -2.21
C GLY A 9 -8.53 -7.91 -1.30
N LEU A 10 -7.62 -7.10 -1.85
CA LEU A 10 -6.92 -6.07 -1.08
C LEU A 10 -7.87 -4.98 -0.59
N ILE A 11 -8.84 -4.57 -1.41
CA ILE A 11 -9.84 -3.56 -1.00
C ILE A 11 -10.73 -4.13 0.10
N ASP A 12 -11.20 -5.37 -0.03
CA ASP A 12 -12.00 -6.04 1.00
C ASP A 12 -11.22 -6.14 2.33
N ASP A 13 -9.93 -6.47 2.27
CA ASP A 13 -9.05 -6.50 3.45
C ASP A 13 -8.88 -5.11 4.09
N ILE A 14 -8.73 -4.05 3.28
CA ILE A 14 -8.63 -2.65 3.76
C ILE A 14 -9.92 -2.20 4.47
N LEU A 15 -11.07 -2.64 3.98
CA LEU A 15 -12.37 -2.29 4.54
C LEU A 15 -12.79 -3.20 5.71
N SER A 16 -11.94 -4.14 6.13
CA SER A 16 -12.22 -5.01 7.26
C SER A 16 -12.13 -4.28 8.61
N ASP A 17 -12.86 -4.79 9.61
CA ASP A 17 -12.84 -4.28 10.98
C ASP A 17 -11.56 -4.65 11.75
N GLU A 18 -10.63 -5.40 11.15
CA GLU A 18 -9.36 -5.81 11.75
C GLU A 18 -8.25 -4.82 11.34
N PRO A 19 -7.83 -3.89 12.24
CA PRO A 19 -6.96 -2.79 11.85
C PRO A 19 -5.60 -3.25 11.29
N GLN A 20 -5.05 -4.34 11.83
CA GLN A 20 -3.78 -4.90 11.38
C GLN A 20 -3.87 -5.39 9.93
N ARG A 21 -4.94 -6.11 9.60
CA ARG A 21 -5.22 -6.60 8.26
C ARG A 21 -5.45 -5.45 7.29
N ALA A 22 -6.23 -4.45 7.70
CA ALA A 22 -6.51 -3.26 6.89
C ALA A 22 -5.23 -2.49 6.53
N LEU A 23 -4.36 -2.24 7.51
CA LEU A 23 -3.10 -1.52 7.29
C LEU A 23 -2.11 -2.32 6.42
N ALA A 24 -2.01 -3.63 6.64
CA ALA A 24 -1.17 -4.50 5.83
C ALA A 24 -1.60 -4.50 4.36
N ALA A 25 -2.90 -4.63 4.11
CA ALA A 25 -3.47 -4.60 2.78
C ALA A 25 -3.33 -3.21 2.13
N TYR A 26 -3.51 -2.13 2.89
CA TYR A 26 -3.28 -0.76 2.41
C TYR A 26 -1.84 -0.55 1.95
N ARG A 27 -0.85 -0.91 2.80
CA ARG A 27 0.57 -0.81 2.45
C ARG A 27 0.85 -1.55 1.15
N ARG A 28 0.35 -2.77 1.02
CA ARG A 28 0.54 -3.60 -0.17
C ARG A 28 -0.10 -2.99 -1.41
N LEU A 29 -1.32 -2.45 -1.30
CA LEU A 29 -1.96 -1.74 -2.39
C LEU A 29 -1.12 -0.51 -2.80
N ALA A 30 -0.69 0.29 -1.84
CA ALA A 30 0.03 1.55 -2.06
C ALA A 30 1.43 1.34 -2.64
N ASP A 31 2.19 0.39 -2.11
CA ASP A 31 3.61 0.21 -2.44
C ASP A 31 3.81 -0.68 -3.66
N ASP A 32 3.01 -1.74 -3.80
CA ASP A 32 3.20 -2.72 -4.86
C ASP A 32 2.29 -2.46 -6.07
N GLN A 33 1.02 -2.14 -5.84
CA GLN A 33 0.00 -2.18 -6.88
C GLN A 33 -0.29 -0.82 -7.52
N LEU A 34 -0.41 0.25 -6.74
CA LEU A 34 -0.64 1.58 -7.27
C LEU A 34 0.47 2.07 -8.22
N PRO A 35 1.78 1.80 -8.01
CA PRO A 35 2.81 2.37 -8.87
C PRO A 35 2.77 1.88 -10.31
N TRP A 36 2.52 0.58 -10.54
CA TRP A 36 2.42 0.07 -11.92
C TRP A 36 1.10 0.50 -12.59
N LEU A 37 0.00 0.59 -11.82
CA LEU A 37 -1.29 1.12 -12.31
C LEU A 37 -1.16 2.57 -12.76
N GLU A 38 -0.51 3.41 -11.95
CA GLU A 38 -0.27 4.81 -12.28
C GLU A 38 0.59 4.93 -13.55
N ARG A 39 1.67 4.16 -13.67
CA ARG A 39 2.51 4.13 -14.88
C ARG A 39 1.73 3.69 -16.12
N ARG A 40 0.91 2.64 -15.99
CA ARG A 40 0.05 2.15 -17.08
C ARG A 40 -0.94 3.20 -17.53
N ALA A 41 -1.60 3.89 -16.60
CA ALA A 41 -2.55 4.96 -16.93
C ALA A 41 -1.85 6.14 -17.62
N VAL A 42 -0.67 6.55 -17.15
CA VAL A 42 0.13 7.61 -17.80
C VAL A 42 0.57 7.17 -19.21
N LEU A 43 1.01 5.93 -19.38
CA LEU A 43 1.40 5.41 -20.68
C LEU A 43 0.23 5.41 -21.68
N LEU A 44 -0.97 5.00 -21.25
CA LEU A 44 -2.18 5.07 -22.06
C LEU A 44 -2.49 6.51 -22.47
N ALA A 45 -2.50 7.44 -21.51
CA ALA A 45 -2.74 8.86 -21.79
C ALA A 45 -1.71 9.45 -22.77
N ARG A 46 -0.43 9.02 -22.69
CA ARG A 46 0.61 9.44 -23.64
C ARG A 46 0.44 8.82 -25.02
N GLY A 47 -0.14 7.63 -25.11
CA GLY A 47 -0.54 7.00 -26.39
C GLY A 47 -1.68 7.73 -27.09
N ASP A 48 -2.57 8.37 -26.31
CA ASP A 48 -3.67 9.20 -26.80
C ASP A 48 -3.28 10.69 -26.97
N ASP A 49 -1.98 10.98 -27.09
CA ASP A 49 -1.41 12.33 -27.27
C ASP A 49 -1.76 13.36 -26.16
N ILE A 50 -2.23 12.91 -25.00
CA ILE A 50 -2.57 13.80 -23.89
C ILE A 50 -1.31 14.48 -23.34
N SER A 51 -1.29 15.82 -23.33
CA SER A 51 -0.13 16.60 -22.90
C SER A 51 0.25 16.36 -21.43
N TRP A 52 1.54 16.53 -21.10
CA TRP A 52 2.03 16.46 -19.72
C TRP A 52 1.33 17.42 -18.76
N ALA A 53 0.91 18.59 -19.24
CA ALA A 53 0.17 19.56 -18.43
C ALA A 53 -1.23 19.05 -18.07
N ALA A 54 -1.93 18.42 -19.02
CA ALA A 54 -3.22 17.81 -18.79
C ALA A 54 -3.12 16.61 -17.82
N ILE A 55 -2.13 15.72 -18.03
CA ILE A 55 -1.86 14.60 -17.12
C ILE A 55 -1.58 15.10 -15.70
N ALA A 56 -0.74 16.13 -15.55
CA ALA A 56 -0.45 16.70 -14.23
C ALA A 56 -1.69 17.27 -13.53
N ARG A 57 -2.58 17.93 -14.29
CA ARG A 57 -3.85 18.45 -13.76
C ARG A 57 -4.77 17.31 -13.28
N LEU A 58 -4.89 16.24 -14.06
CA LEU A 58 -5.71 15.07 -13.72
C LEU A 58 -5.18 14.35 -12.47
N LEU A 59 -3.86 14.22 -12.35
CA LEU A 59 -3.21 13.61 -11.18
C LEU A 59 -3.11 14.54 -9.97
N ARG A 60 -3.55 15.81 -10.09
CA ARG A 60 -3.38 16.86 -9.08
C ARG A 60 -1.93 17.00 -8.59
N LYS A 61 -0.97 16.89 -9.52
CA LYS A 61 0.48 17.00 -9.27
C LYS A 61 1.05 18.17 -10.07
N SER A 62 2.23 18.65 -9.66
CA SER A 62 2.94 19.65 -10.46
C SER A 62 3.43 19.05 -11.78
N ARG A 63 3.48 19.87 -12.84
CA ARG A 63 4.00 19.44 -14.16
C ARG A 63 5.42 18.90 -14.05
N GLN A 64 6.26 19.54 -13.24
CA GLN A 64 7.65 19.14 -13.05
C GLN A 64 7.75 17.77 -12.38
N ALA A 65 6.97 17.50 -11.34
CA ALA A 65 6.97 16.21 -10.65
C ALA A 65 6.53 15.07 -11.57
N VAL A 66 5.48 15.29 -12.37
CA VAL A 66 5.00 14.31 -13.36
C VAL A 66 6.05 14.08 -14.43
N HIS A 67 6.64 15.15 -14.99
CA HIS A 67 7.66 15.02 -16.02
C HIS A 67 8.89 14.29 -15.49
N GLN A 68 9.42 14.63 -14.31
CA GLN A 68 10.57 13.93 -13.73
C GLN A 68 10.30 12.45 -13.49
N ARG A 69 9.07 12.11 -13.08
CA ARG A 69 8.71 10.73 -12.73
C ARG A 69 8.40 9.85 -13.95
N PHE A 70 7.85 10.42 -15.03
CA PHE A 70 7.26 9.65 -16.13
C PHE A 70 7.82 9.99 -17.52
N SER A 71 8.75 10.93 -17.67
CA SER A 71 9.35 11.24 -18.98
C SER A 71 10.23 10.11 -19.52
N ARG A 72 10.75 9.25 -18.63
CA ARG A 72 11.55 8.10 -19.04
C ARG A 72 10.67 6.96 -19.55
N PRO A 73 11.14 6.15 -20.51
CA PRO A 73 10.49 4.91 -20.89
C PRO A 73 10.32 3.98 -19.69
N PHE A 74 9.20 3.24 -19.67
CA PHE A 74 8.96 2.18 -18.70
C PHE A 74 9.40 0.84 -19.25
N SER A 75 10.01 0.01 -18.41
CA SER A 75 10.22 -1.40 -18.71
C SER A 75 8.91 -2.19 -18.60
N ALA A 76 8.80 -3.33 -19.27
CA ALA A 76 7.64 -4.22 -19.16
C ALA A 76 7.38 -4.66 -17.70
N LYS A 77 8.44 -4.83 -16.91
CA LYS A 77 8.35 -5.15 -15.48
C LYS A 77 7.66 -4.05 -14.66
N GLU A 78 7.85 -2.78 -15.01
CA GLU A 78 7.25 -1.65 -14.30
C GLU A 78 5.79 -1.42 -14.64
N LEU A 79 5.31 -2.02 -15.74
CA LEU A 79 3.94 -1.95 -16.23
C LEU A 79 3.13 -3.21 -15.92
N THR A 80 3.77 -4.20 -15.31
CA THR A 80 3.13 -5.46 -14.95
C THR A 80 2.86 -5.51 -13.45
N PRO A 81 1.75 -6.15 -13.05
CA PRO A 81 1.41 -6.29 -11.65
C PRO A 81 2.48 -7.08 -10.91
N VAL A 82 2.81 -6.63 -9.70
CA VAL A 82 3.69 -7.37 -8.80
C VAL A 82 2.93 -8.61 -8.33
N PRO A 83 3.43 -9.83 -8.61
CA PRO A 83 2.72 -11.05 -8.26
C PRO A 83 2.59 -11.17 -6.75
N ARG A 84 1.48 -11.74 -6.28
CA ARG A 84 1.29 -12.15 -4.89
C ARG A 84 2.43 -13.06 -4.46
N ARG A 85 3.34 -12.56 -3.63
CA ARG A 85 4.31 -13.40 -2.93
C ARG A 85 3.53 -14.21 -1.90
N GLN A 86 3.16 -15.44 -2.28
CA GLN A 86 2.42 -16.38 -1.41
C GLN A 86 3.13 -16.58 -0.06
N PHE A 87 4.47 -16.52 -0.04
CA PHE A 87 5.31 -16.68 1.15
C PHE A 87 5.38 -15.47 2.10
N LEU A 88 4.99 -14.26 1.65
CA LEU A 88 4.97 -13.10 2.54
C LEU A 88 3.72 -13.06 3.41
N GLN A 89 2.64 -13.75 3.04
CA GLN A 89 1.41 -13.68 3.80
C GLN A 89 1.55 -14.31 5.19
N GLU A 90 2.30 -15.40 5.32
CA GLU A 90 2.66 -16.01 6.61
C GLU A 90 3.64 -15.15 7.41
N GLN A 91 4.66 -14.56 6.76
CA GLN A 91 5.65 -13.74 7.45
C GLN A 91 5.08 -12.39 7.89
N ASP A 92 4.29 -11.74 7.05
CA ASP A 92 3.55 -10.53 7.38
C ASP A 92 2.54 -10.83 8.49
N ALA A 93 1.74 -11.92 8.39
CA ALA A 93 0.82 -12.29 9.47
C ALA A 93 1.55 -12.54 10.81
N LEU A 94 2.69 -13.23 10.80
CA LEU A 94 3.53 -13.43 11.99
C LEU A 94 4.17 -12.12 12.49
N HIS A 95 4.60 -11.25 11.59
CA HIS A 95 5.20 -9.95 11.92
C HIS A 95 4.15 -8.99 12.49
N TYR A 96 2.94 -8.97 11.94
CA TYR A 96 1.82 -8.15 12.40
C TYR A 96 1.18 -8.70 13.68
N SER A 97 1.16 -10.01 13.88
CA SER A 97 0.78 -10.60 15.18
C SER A 97 1.73 -10.17 16.29
N ARG A 98 3.05 -10.08 16.01
CA ARG A 98 4.04 -9.56 16.96
C ARG A 98 3.88 -8.06 17.21
N LEU A 99 3.71 -7.26 16.16
CA LEU A 99 3.44 -5.81 16.29
C LEU A 99 2.14 -5.51 17.05
N GLY A 100 1.07 -6.30 16.82
CA GLY A 100 -0.17 -6.18 17.57
C GLY A 100 -0.01 -6.54 19.05
N ALA A 101 0.81 -7.55 19.36
CA ALA A 101 1.15 -7.91 20.73
C ALA A 101 2.00 -6.82 21.42
N ASP A 102 2.89 -6.16 20.69
CA ASP A 102 3.70 -5.06 21.22
C ASP A 102 2.85 -3.80 21.45
N ILE A 103 1.94 -3.46 20.52
CA ILE A 103 0.98 -2.35 20.71
C ILE A 103 0.02 -2.64 21.87
N ALA A 104 -0.46 -3.89 22.02
CA ALA A 104 -1.30 -4.28 23.14
C ALA A 104 -0.54 -4.24 24.48
N ARG A 105 0.74 -4.61 24.47
CA ARG A 105 1.63 -4.53 25.64
C ARG A 105 1.86 -3.08 26.04
N ASP A 106 2.18 -2.19 25.11
CA ASP A 106 2.38 -0.77 25.40
C ASP A 106 1.10 -0.13 25.96
N ARG A 107 -0.07 -0.46 25.38
CA ARG A 107 -1.37 0.03 25.89
C ARG A 107 -1.69 -0.46 27.30
N PHE A 108 -1.38 -1.72 27.60
CA PHE A 108 -1.56 -2.29 28.94
C PHE A 108 -0.59 -1.67 29.97
N VAL A 109 0.65 -1.37 29.57
CA VAL A 109 1.63 -0.69 30.42
C VAL A 109 1.21 0.75 30.69
N ASP A 110 0.67 1.47 29.70
CA ASP A 110 0.14 2.82 29.87
C ASP A 110 -1.12 2.83 30.75
N GLU A 111 -2.04 1.88 30.60
CA GLU A 111 -3.23 1.74 31.47
C GLU A 111 -2.88 1.33 32.91
N ALA A 112 -1.92 0.42 33.10
CA ALA A 112 -1.43 0.03 34.44
C ALA A 112 -0.59 1.13 35.12
N GLY A 113 0.01 2.03 34.33
CA GLY A 113 0.69 3.22 34.83
C GLY A 113 -0.26 4.26 35.43
N ASP A 114 -1.52 4.29 34.99
CA ASP A 114 -2.54 5.25 35.43
C ASP A 114 -3.32 4.75 36.66
N ASP A 115 -3.33 3.43 36.94
CA ASP A 115 -3.99 2.84 38.12
C ASP A 115 -3.08 2.65 39.36
N GLY A 116 -1.78 2.89 39.22
CA GLY A 116 -0.81 2.82 40.31
C GLY A 116 -0.49 1.42 40.82
N SER A 117 -0.82 0.35 40.09
CA SER A 117 -0.44 -1.02 40.46
C SER A 117 0.76 -1.53 39.65
N LEU A 118 1.96 -1.17 40.13
CA LEU A 118 3.21 -1.82 39.72
C LEU A 118 3.14 -3.31 40.09
N VAL A 119 3.02 -4.19 39.09
CA VAL A 119 3.19 -5.64 39.28
C VAL A 119 4.68 -5.93 39.51
N PRO A 120 5.07 -6.53 40.65
CA PRO A 120 6.45 -6.91 40.92
C PRO A 120 6.76 -8.25 40.25
N TRP A 121 7.73 -8.21 39.32
CA TRP A 121 8.54 -9.29 38.73
C TRP A 121 7.87 -10.63 38.38
#